data_AF-A0A098YRU3-F1
#
_entry.id   AF-A0A098YRU3-F1
#
_cell.length_a   1.000
_cell.length_b   1.000
_cell.length_c   1.000
_cell.angle_alpha   90.00
_cell.angle_beta   90.00
_cell.angle_gamma   90.00
#
_symmetry.space_group_name_H-M   'P 1'
#
loop_
_entity.id
_entity.type
_entity.pdbx_description
1 polymer ?
#
loop_
_entity_poly.entity_id
_entity_poly.type
_entity_poly.pdbx_seq_one_letter_code
_entity_poly.pdbx_strand_id
1 'polypeptide(L)' 'MEHLPLHDTPMLVSAINFLLRDEEFDNLDQICYHFNVDREELEKRLSAAGYSYSTEHKRFW' A
#
# COMPACT_ATOMS: atom_id res chain seq x y z
N MET A 1 -4.76 -7.00 -16.26
CA MET A 1 -5.17 -7.40 -14.90
C MET A 1 -4.01 -7.04 -13.99
N GLU A 2 -3.92 -5.76 -13.66
CA GLU A 2 -2.85 -5.21 -12.82
C GLU A 2 -3.28 -5.47 -11.37
N HIS A 3 -2.93 -6.65 -10.85
CA HIS A 3 -3.20 -7.00 -9.47
C HIS A 3 -2.00 -6.60 -8.62
N LEU A 4 -2.26 -5.96 -7.49
CA LEU A 4 -1.23 -5.76 -6.46
C LEU A 4 -0.67 -7.14 -6.05
N PRO A 5 0.66 -7.25 -5.84
CA PRO A 5 1.28 -8.48 -5.38
C PRO A 5 0.94 -8.70 -3.90
N LEU A 6 -0.31 -9.08 -3.62
CA LEU A 6 -0.86 -9.34 -2.29
C LEU A 6 -0.22 -10.55 -1.60
N HIS A 7 0.52 -11.37 -2.35
CA HIS A 7 1.25 -12.54 -1.85
C HIS A 7 2.61 -12.17 -1.21
N ASP A 8 3.23 -11.07 -1.64
CA ASP A 8 4.56 -10.68 -1.20
C ASP A 8 4.51 -9.31 -0.53
N THR A 9 4.42 -9.30 0.80
CA THR A 9 4.41 -8.08 1.60
C THR A 9 5.50 -7.06 1.24
N PRO A 10 6.80 -7.41 1.11
CA PRO A 10 7.83 -6.42 0.73
C PRO A 10 7.61 -5.86 -0.69
N MET A 11 7.04 -6.66 -1.59
CA MET A 11 6.73 -6.24 -2.95
C MET A 11 5.49 -5.33 -2.98
N LEU A 12 4.49 -5.62 -2.15
CA LEU A 12 3.31 -4.78 -1.92
C LEU A 12 3.69 -3.41 -1.37
N VAL A 13 4.54 -3.38 -0.33
CA VAL A 13 5.10 -2.13 0.23
C VAL A 13 5.82 -1.33 -0.83
N SER A 14 6.65 -1.99 -1.65
CA SER A 14 7.39 -1.31 -2.73
C SER A 14 6.45 -0.75 -3.79
N ALA A 15 5.42 -1.50 -4.20
CA ALA A 15 4.42 -1.06 -5.16
C ALA A 15 3.67 0.17 -4.62
N ILE A 16 3.21 0.12 -3.37
CA ILE A 16 2.50 1.25 -2.76
C ILE A 16 3.42 2.47 -2.61
N ASN A 17 4.66 2.27 -2.16
CA ASN A 17 5.64 3.36 -2.10
C ASN A 17 5.94 3.95 -3.49
N PHE A 18 5.93 3.15 -4.55
CA PHE A 18 6.11 3.62 -5.91
C PHE A 18 4.92 4.49 -6.35
N LEU A 19 3.69 4.01 -6.11
CA LEU A 19 2.44 4.72 -6.43
C LEU A 19 2.27 6.03 -5.66
N LEU A 20 2.63 6.04 -4.36
CA LEU A 20 2.61 7.26 -3.54
C LEU A 20 3.73 8.23 -3.92
N ARG A 21 4.88 7.71 -4.37
CA ARG A 21 6.02 8.53 -4.83
C ARG A 21 5.77 9.17 -6.18
N ASP A 22 5.04 8.50 -7.09
CA ASP A 22 4.71 9.05 -8.41
C ASP A 22 3.64 10.16 -8.33
N GLU A 23 3.15 10.48 -7.12
CA GLU A 23 2.07 11.44 -6.86
C GLU A 23 0.75 11.11 -7.59
N GLU A 24 0.67 9.94 -8.24
CA GLU A 24 -0.53 9.42 -8.89
C GLU A 24 -1.65 9.17 -7.86
N PHE A 25 -1.25 8.87 -6.62
CA PHE A 25 -2.15 8.69 -5.49
C PHE A 25 -1.71 9.52 -4.29
N ASP A 26 -2.61 10.37 -3.81
CA ASP A 26 -2.32 11.23 -2.66
C ASP A 26 -2.35 10.45 -1.33
N ASN A 27 -3.12 9.35 -1.30
CA ASN A 27 -3.39 8.58 -0.09
C ASN A 27 -3.53 7.10 -0.40
N LEU A 28 -3.22 6.27 0.61
CA LEU A 28 -3.49 4.82 0.58
C LEU A 28 -4.93 4.49 0.21
N ASP A 29 -5.89 5.31 0.62
CA ASP A 29 -7.32 5.12 0.37
C ASP A 29 -7.64 5.12 -1.13
N GLN A 30 -6.98 6.00 -1.90
CA GLN A 30 -7.16 6.05 -3.35
C GLN A 30 -6.57 4.82 -4.03
N ILE A 31 -5.42 4.33 -3.54
CA ILE A 31 -4.81 3.08 -4.02
C ILE A 31 -5.74 1.91 -3.69
N CYS A 32 -6.23 1.82 -2.46
CA CYS A 32 -7.17 0.80 -2.01
C CYS A 32 -8.44 0.80 -2.87
N TYR A 33 -9.01 1.98 -3.16
CA TYR A 33 -10.16 2.12 -4.04
C TYR A 33 -9.87 1.69 -5.49
N HIS A 34 -8.72 2.11 -6.04
CA HIS A 34 -8.32 1.80 -7.42
C HIS A 34 -8.08 0.31 -7.64
N PHE A 35 -7.38 -0.33 -6.71
CA PHE A 35 -7.08 -1.76 -6.76
C PHE A 35 -8.18 -2.64 -6.15
N ASN A 36 -9.27 -2.03 -5.69
CA ASN A 36 -10.38 -2.70 -5.00
C ASN A 36 -9.90 -3.55 -3.81
N VAL A 37 -8.97 -3.02 -3.02
CA VAL A 37 -8.39 -3.66 -1.84
C VAL A 37 -8.90 -2.97 -0.57
N ASP A 38 -9.19 -3.77 0.46
CA ASP A 38 -9.53 -3.24 1.77
C ASP A 38 -8.29 -2.70 2.49
N ARG A 39 -8.35 -1.41 2.86
CA ARG A 39 -7.30 -0.75 3.63
C ARG A 39 -6.98 -1.48 4.93
N GLU A 40 -8.01 -1.92 5.67
CA GLU A 40 -7.79 -2.65 6.92
C GLU A 40 -7.09 -3.99 6.71
N GLU A 41 -7.40 -4.70 5.62
CA GLU A 41 -6.73 -5.97 5.28
C GLU A 41 -5.28 -5.73 4.87
N LEU A 42 -5.05 -4.67 4.09
CA LEU A 42 -3.72 -4.23 3.68
C LEU A 42 -2.87 -3.88 4.92
N GLU A 43 -3.37 -3.01 5.79
CA GLU A 43 -2.67 -2.60 7.02
C GLU A 43 -2.43 -3.79 7.94
N LYS A 44 -3.38 -4.73 8.07
CA LYS A 44 -3.16 -5.98 8.83
C LYS A 44 -2.05 -6.84 8.26
N ARG A 45 -1.99 -7.03 6.94
CA ARG A 45 -0.91 -7.81 6.29
C ARG A 45 0.45 -7.14 6.44
N LEU A 46 0.49 -5.83 6.26
CA LEU A 46 1.70 -5.04 6.39
C LEU A 46 2.18 -5.04 7.84
N SER A 47 1.28 -4.83 8.80
CA SER A 47 1.56 -4.91 10.23
C SER A 47 2.02 -6.31 10.66
N ALA A 48 1.42 -7.38 10.13
CA ALA A 48 1.86 -8.76 10.38
C ALA A 48 3.29 -9.04 9.90
N ALA A 49 3.76 -8.31 8.90
CA ALA A 49 5.14 -8.36 8.41
C ALA A 49 6.06 -7.31 9.06
N GLY A 50 5.55 -6.50 9.98
CA GLY A 50 6.30 -5.46 10.70
C GLY A 50 6.33 -4.10 10.03
N TYR A 51 5.58 -3.91 8.95
CA TYR A 51 5.48 -2.63 8.25
C TYR A 51 4.38 -1.74 8.82
N SER A 52 4.63 -0.43 8.89
CA SER A 52 3.67 0.57 9.35
C SER A 52 3.45 1.64 8.28
N TYR A 53 2.20 2.06 8.07
CA TYR A 53 1.88 3.17 7.17
C TYR A 53 2.08 4.50 7.88
N SER A 54 2.74 5.46 7.23
CA SER A 54 2.63 6.87 7.61
C SER A 54 1.95 7.69 6.55
N THR A 55 0.84 8.27 6.98
CA THR A 55 0.07 9.28 6.26
C THR A 55 0.88 10.55 6.02
N GLU A 56 1.66 11.03 7.00
CA GLU A 56 2.44 12.28 6.87
C GLU A 56 3.50 12.22 5.77
N HIS A 57 4.16 11.07 5.63
CA HIS A 57 5.22 10.88 4.64
C HIS A 57 4.74 10.11 3.40
N LYS A 58 3.46 9.75 3.34
CA LYS A 58 2.85 8.95 2.27
C LYS A 58 3.71 7.74 1.91
N ARG A 59 4.14 6.98 2.92
CA ARG A 59 5.00 5.79 2.72
C ARG A 59 4.81 4.75 3.80
N PHE A 60 5.21 3.53 3.48
CA PHE A 60 5.37 2.45 4.45
C PHE A 60 6.82 2.36 4.93
N TRP A 61 6.99 2.09 6.22
CA TRP A 61 8.26 1.77 6.90
C TRP A 61 8.27 0.33 7.34
#